data_AF-A0A1X2FXE2-F1
#
_entry.id   AF-A0A1X2FXE2-F1
#
_cell.length_a   1.000
_cell.length_b   1.000
_cell.length_c   1.000
_cell.angle_alpha   90.00
_cell.angle_beta   90.00
_cell.angle_gamma   90.00
#
_symmetry.space_group_name_H-M   'P 1'
#
loop_
_entity.id
_entity.type
_entity.pdbx_description
1 polymer ?
#
loop_
_entity_poly.entity_id
_entity_poly.type
_entity_poly.pdbx_seq_one_letter_code
_entity_poly.pdbx_strand_id
1 'polypeptide(L)'
;MIKVYSKTNKYGIIYGKIDDYNWYALVQADVVDYGINPETLSKGAGRVSRLFIYKDIERDELNQSTISKSIIADYRHKWNFINDDKKDVVKKLVNYLELRYSLKVLKEAK
;
A
#
# COMPACT_ATOMS: atom_id res chain seq x y z
N MET A 1 8.18 7.97 7.71
CA MET A 1 7.12 7.54 8.66
C MET A 1 5.83 7.23 7.89
N ILE A 2 5.03 6.24 8.32
CA ILE A 2 3.71 5.96 7.73
C ILE A 2 2.64 6.77 8.46
N LYS A 3 1.78 7.46 7.71
CA LYS A 3 0.60 8.17 8.19
C LYS A 3 -0.63 7.61 7.48
N VAL A 4 -1.70 7.32 8.21
CA VAL A 4 -2.98 6.85 7.66
C VAL A 4 -4.03 7.94 7.80
N TYR A 5 -4.75 8.23 6.73
CA TYR A 5 -5.79 9.28 6.69
C TYR A 5 -7.20 8.72 6.56
N SER A 6 -7.35 7.46 6.13
CA SER A 6 -8.66 6.81 6.07
C SER A 6 -9.26 6.64 7.48
N LYS A 7 -10.56 6.89 7.62
CA LYS A 7 -11.32 6.62 8.86
C LYS A 7 -11.38 5.13 9.20
N THR A 8 -11.29 4.26 8.20
CA THR A 8 -11.35 2.80 8.38
C THR A 8 -10.01 2.26 8.85
N ASN A 9 -10.03 1.53 9.96
CA ASN A 9 -8.80 1.11 10.63
C ASN A 9 -8.31 -0.30 10.32
N LYS A 10 -9.11 -1.16 9.67
CA LYS A 10 -8.78 -2.59 9.49
C LYS A 10 -8.74 -3.07 8.04
N TYR A 11 -9.83 -2.90 7.31
CA TYR A 11 -9.98 -3.40 5.92
C TYR A 11 -10.79 -2.40 5.09
N GLY A 12 -10.88 -2.64 3.78
CA GLY A 12 -11.44 -1.71 2.80
C GLY A 12 -10.38 -0.79 2.21
N ILE A 13 -10.82 0.37 1.71
CA ILE A 13 -9.93 1.36 1.11
C ILE A 13 -9.23 2.13 2.23
N ILE A 14 -7.90 2.05 2.23
CA ILE A 14 -7.01 2.73 3.18
C ILE A 14 -6.07 3.61 2.37
N TYR A 15 -5.82 4.82 2.83
CA TYR A 15 -4.94 5.76 2.13
C TYR A 15 -4.16 6.61 3.13
N GLY A 16 -3.04 7.16 2.67
CA GLY A 16 -2.09 7.81 3.55
C GLY A 16 -0.84 8.33 2.87
N LYS A 17 0.18 8.60 3.68
CA LYS A 17 1.55 8.91 3.22
C LYS A 17 2.56 7.94 3.83
N ILE A 18 3.61 7.62 3.09
CA ILE A 18 4.80 6.91 3.58
C ILE A 18 6.02 7.70 3.13
N ASP A 19 6.74 8.26 4.11
CA ASP A 19 7.83 9.20 3.83
C ASP A 19 7.29 10.34 2.94
N ASP A 20 7.84 10.55 1.75
CA ASP A 20 7.40 11.60 0.80
C ASP A 20 6.37 11.12 -0.24
N TYR A 21 5.90 9.89 -0.13
CA TYR A 21 4.99 9.28 -1.11
C TYR A 21 3.56 9.21 -0.59
N ASN A 22 2.59 9.49 -1.47
CA ASN A 22 1.18 9.19 -1.25
C ASN A 22 0.91 7.74 -1.61
N TRP A 23 -0.09 7.15 -0.95
CA TRP A 23 -0.54 5.81 -1.27
C TRP A 23 -2.01 5.61 -1.02
N TYR A 24 -2.59 4.65 -1.74
CA TYR A 24 -3.84 4.00 -1.37
C TYR A 24 -3.73 2.49 -1.56
N ALA A 25 -4.51 1.76 -0.79
CA ALA A 25 -4.57 0.31 -0.83
C ALA A 25 -6.01 -0.17 -0.64
N LEU A 26 -6.34 -1.29 -1.26
CA LEU A 26 -7.52 -2.07 -0.91
C LEU A 26 -7.07 -3.26 -0.07
N VAL A 27 -7.46 -3.28 1.21
CA VAL A 27 -7.09 -4.33 2.16
C VAL A 27 -8.28 -5.23 2.43
N GLN A 28 -8.09 -6.53 2.28
CA GLN A 28 -9.12 -7.54 2.47
C GLN A 28 -9.27 -7.94 3.94
N ALA A 29 -10.49 -8.33 4.31
CA ALA A 29 -10.78 -8.85 5.64
C ALA A 29 -10.13 -10.23 5.88
N ASP A 30 -9.84 -10.98 4.82
CA ASP A 30 -9.16 -12.28 4.88
C ASP A 30 -7.93 -12.29 3.96
N VAL A 31 -7.03 -13.24 4.20
CA VAL A 31 -5.91 -13.48 3.28
C VAL A 31 -6.50 -14.03 1.98
N VAL A 32 -6.08 -13.48 0.84
CA VAL A 32 -6.55 -13.89 -0.49
C VAL A 32 -5.38 -14.36 -1.36
N ASP A 33 -5.66 -15.18 -2.37
CA ASP A 33 -4.65 -15.76 -3.27
C ASP A 33 -4.14 -14.78 -4.35
N TYR A 34 -4.83 -13.64 -4.50
CA TYR A 34 -4.46 -12.55 -5.39
C TYR A 34 -3.93 -11.32 -4.65
N GLY A 35 -3.63 -11.44 -3.37
CA GLY A 35 -3.01 -10.39 -2.55
C GLY A 35 -1.51 -10.24 -2.84
N ILE A 36 -0.88 -9.28 -2.19
CA ILE A 36 0.58 -9.15 -2.19
C ILE A 36 1.11 -9.96 -1.01
N ASN A 37 1.93 -10.99 -1.28
CA ASN A 37 2.65 -11.71 -0.23
C ASN A 37 3.63 -10.73 0.46
N PRO A 38 3.54 -10.50 1.78
CA PRO A 38 4.37 -9.53 2.49
C PRO A 38 5.86 -9.86 2.55
N GLU A 39 6.22 -11.13 2.40
CA GLU A 39 7.60 -11.62 2.48
C GLU A 39 8.32 -11.42 1.13
N THR A 40 7.65 -11.82 0.05
CA THR A 40 8.22 -11.89 -1.32
C THR A 40 7.82 -10.71 -2.21
N LEU A 41 6.81 -9.94 -1.83
CA LEU A 41 6.09 -8.98 -2.68
C LEU A 41 5.44 -9.60 -3.93
N SER A 42 5.45 -10.92 -4.11
CA SER A 42 4.78 -11.55 -5.24
C SER A 42 3.26 -11.54 -5.07
N LYS A 43 2.51 -11.78 -6.15
CA LYS A 43 1.10 -12.18 -6.03
C LYS A 43 1.04 -13.46 -5.17
N GLY A 44 0.08 -13.52 -4.25
CA GLY A 44 -0.16 -14.70 -3.43
C GLY A 44 -0.87 -14.36 -2.12
N ALA A 45 -0.58 -15.16 -1.10
CA ALA A 45 -1.18 -15.08 0.23
C ALA A 45 -0.89 -13.73 0.92
N GLY A 46 -1.80 -12.78 0.75
CA GLY A 46 -1.78 -11.49 1.44
C GLY A 46 -3.16 -10.83 1.46
N ARG A 47 -3.32 -9.78 2.24
CA ARG A 47 -4.56 -9.00 2.42
C ARG A 47 -4.59 -7.78 1.51
N VAL A 48 -3.45 -7.22 1.15
CA VAL A 48 -3.39 -6.09 0.22
C VAL A 48 -3.68 -6.58 -1.21
N SER A 49 -4.89 -6.33 -1.73
CA SER A 49 -5.28 -6.76 -3.08
C SER A 49 -5.12 -5.68 -4.15
N ARG A 50 -5.07 -4.40 -3.73
CA ARG A 50 -4.66 -3.28 -4.59
C ARG A 50 -3.69 -2.40 -3.84
N LEU A 51 -2.71 -1.88 -4.54
CA LEU A 51 -1.75 -0.93 -4.00
C LEU A 51 -1.33 0.06 -5.08
N PHE A 52 -1.36 1.33 -4.75
CA PHE A 52 -0.78 2.37 -5.59
C PHE A 52 0.03 3.31 -4.71
N ILE A 53 1.26 3.58 -5.12
CA ILE A 53 2.18 4.48 -4.42
C ILE A 53 2.73 5.46 -5.45
N TYR A 54 2.68 6.75 -5.14
CA TYR A 54 3.10 7.81 -6.05
C TYR A 54 3.67 9.01 -5.31
N LYS A 55 4.51 9.79 -5.99
CA LYS A 55 4.94 11.12 -5.55
C LYS A 55 4.00 12.17 -6.13
N ASP A 56 3.66 13.20 -5.35
CA ASP A 56 2.96 14.36 -5.91
C ASP A 56 3.83 15.04 -6.98
N ILE A 57 3.19 15.51 -8.03
CA ILE A 57 3.83 16.28 -9.10
C ILE A 57 3.24 17.68 -9.04
N GLU A 58 4.09 18.69 -9.15
CA GLU A 58 3.65 20.07 -9.25
C GLU A 58 2.88 20.27 -10.56
N ARG A 59 1.82 21.09 -10.53
CA ARG A 59 0.93 21.25 -11.70
C ARG A 59 1.67 21.71 -12.95
N ASP A 60 2.69 22.53 -12.78
CA ASP A 60 3.45 23.13 -13.89
C ASP A 60 4.40 22.12 -14.55
N GLU A 61 4.67 20.99 -13.89
CA GLU A 61 5.49 19.88 -14.41
C GLU A 61 4.65 18.72 -14.94
N LEU A 62 3.31 18.83 -14.93
CA LEU A 62 2.40 17.72 -15.22
C LEU A 62 2.38 17.36 -16.71
N ASN A 63 3.06 16.28 -17.07
CA ASN A 63 3.00 15.63 -18.37
C ASN A 63 3.06 14.10 -18.22
N GLN A 64 2.86 13.36 -19.30
CA GLN A 64 2.79 11.89 -19.23
C GLN A 64 4.09 11.25 -18.71
N SER A 65 5.25 11.84 -19.02
CA SER A 65 6.56 11.35 -18.57
C SER A 65 6.74 11.57 -17.07
N THR A 66 6.42 12.75 -16.56
CA THR A 66 6.49 13.05 -15.12
C THR A 66 5.48 12.24 -14.32
N ILE A 67 4.26 12.04 -14.84
CA ILE A 67 3.26 11.13 -14.26
C ILE A 67 3.82 9.73 -14.12
N SER A 68 4.39 9.18 -15.19
CA SER A 68 4.92 7.81 -15.16
C SER A 68 6.09 7.68 -14.17
N LYS A 69 6.96 8.70 -14.09
CA LYS A 69 8.11 8.73 -13.17
C LYS A 69 7.72 8.91 -11.70
N SER A 70 6.54 9.45 -11.41
CA SER A 70 6.10 9.62 -10.02
C SER A 70 5.55 8.34 -9.40
N ILE A 71 5.16 7.36 -10.23
CA ILE A 71 4.64 6.07 -9.77
C ILE A 71 5.79 5.25 -9.20
N ILE A 72 5.58 4.76 -7.98
CA ILE A 72 6.51 3.86 -7.28
C ILE A 72 6.01 2.42 -7.36
N ALA A 73 4.69 2.23 -7.30
CA ALA A 73 4.07 0.91 -7.33
C ALA A 73 2.64 1.02 -7.86
N ASP A 74 2.23 0.07 -8.71
CA ASP A 74 0.85 -0.17 -9.13
C ASP A 74 0.58 -1.68 -9.15
N TYR A 75 -0.24 -2.14 -8.20
CA TYR A 75 -0.69 -3.51 -8.06
C TYR A 75 -2.21 -3.58 -8.17
N ARG A 76 -2.71 -4.39 -9.10
CA ARG A 76 -4.14 -4.66 -9.32
C ARG A 76 -4.36 -6.17 -9.53
N HIS A 77 -4.25 -6.93 -8.44
CA HIS A 77 -4.20 -8.41 -8.44
C HIS A 77 -2.99 -9.03 -9.17
N LYS A 78 -2.13 -8.18 -9.73
CA LYS A 78 -0.80 -8.45 -10.29
C LYS A 78 -0.05 -7.12 -10.34
N TRP A 79 1.28 -7.17 -10.41
CA TRP A 79 2.08 -5.97 -10.63
C TRP A 79 1.88 -5.46 -12.05
N ASN A 80 1.36 -4.24 -12.17
CA ASN A 80 1.47 -3.46 -13.41
C ASN A 80 2.82 -2.74 -13.45
N PHE A 81 3.29 -2.29 -12.28
CA PHE A 81 4.57 -1.61 -12.14
C PHE A 81 5.09 -1.72 -10.70
N ILE A 82 6.40 -1.91 -10.54
CA ILE A 82 7.09 -1.76 -9.28
C ILE A 82 8.48 -1.16 -9.55
N ASN A 83 8.82 -0.10 -8.83
CA ASN A 83 10.15 0.49 -8.90
C ASN A 83 11.10 -0.31 -8.00
N ASP A 84 12.08 -0.98 -8.61
CA ASP A 84 13.03 -1.85 -7.91
C ASP A 84 13.87 -1.10 -6.86
N ASP A 85 14.29 0.13 -7.14
CA ASP A 85 15.07 0.98 -6.21
C ASP A 85 14.25 1.42 -4.98
N LYS A 86 12.94 1.25 -5.03
CA LYS A 86 11.99 1.65 -3.98
C LYS A 86 11.22 0.47 -3.41
N LYS A 87 11.62 -0.77 -3.70
CA LYS A 87 11.00 -1.99 -3.17
C LYS A 87 10.89 -2.01 -1.65
N ASP A 88 11.85 -1.42 -0.94
CA ASP A 88 11.80 -1.34 0.53
C ASP A 88 10.63 -0.51 1.05
N VAL A 89 10.27 0.58 0.35
CA VAL A 89 9.11 1.41 0.68
C VAL A 89 7.82 0.60 0.49
N VAL A 90 7.74 -0.15 -0.62
CA VAL A 90 6.61 -1.05 -0.91
C VAL A 90 6.50 -2.12 0.17
N LYS A 91 7.59 -2.81 0.49
CA LYS A 91 7.64 -3.88 1.51
C LYS A 91 7.27 -3.35 2.89
N LYS A 92 7.79 -2.20 3.28
CA LYS A 92 7.46 -1.56 4.56
C LYS A 92 5.96 -1.24 4.66
N LEU A 93 5.36 -0.71 3.59
CA LEU A 93 3.92 -0.40 3.58
C LEU A 93 3.05 -1.66 3.59
N VAL A 94 3.37 -2.66 2.78
CA VAL A 94 2.63 -3.93 2.74
C VAL A 94 2.67 -4.60 4.11
N ASN A 95 3.85 -4.75 4.72
CA ASN A 95 3.98 -5.33 6.06
C ASN A 95 3.20 -4.53 7.12
N TYR A 96 3.24 -3.20 7.06
CA TYR A 96 2.44 -2.36 7.96
C TYR A 96 0.94 -2.64 7.82
N LEU A 97 0.41 -2.75 6.59
CA LEU A 97 -1.01 -3.00 6.34
C LEU A 97 -1.43 -4.41 6.79
N GLU A 98 -0.59 -5.42 6.59
CA GLU A 98 -0.81 -6.79 7.10
C GLU A 98 -0.84 -6.84 8.63
N LEU A 99 0.11 -6.17 9.29
CA LEU A 99 0.19 -6.09 10.75
C LEU A 99 -0.97 -5.29 11.35
N ARG A 100 -1.36 -4.20 10.69
CA ARG A 100 -2.48 -3.34 11.12
C ARG A 100 -3.79 -4.12 11.23
N TYR A 101 -4.01 -5.10 10.35
CA TYR A 101 -5.15 -6.01 10.46
C TYR A 101 -5.00 -6.97 11.66
N SER A 102 -3.79 -7.46 11.90
CA SER A 102 -3.46 -8.45 12.94
C SER A 102 -3.52 -7.90 14.37
N LEU A 103 -3.51 -6.58 14.56
CA LEU A 103 -3.69 -5.94 15.87
C LEU A 103 -5.12 -6.15 16.37
N LYS A 104 -5.33 -7.23 17.14
CA LYS A 104 -6.48 -7.34 18.05
C LYS A 104 -6.31 -6.26 19.11
N VAL A 105 -7.20 -5.26 19.09
CA VAL A 105 -7.38 -4.40 20.26
C VAL A 105 -7.87 -5.32 21.39
N LEU A 106 -7.00 -5.65 22.33
CA LEU A 106 -7.41 -6.25 23.59
C LEU A 106 -8.30 -5.21 24.27
N LYS A 107 -9.59 -5.47 24.37
CA LYS A 107 -10.44 -4.69 25.28
C LYS A 107 -9.95 -5.00 26.68
N GLU A 108 -9.53 -3.99 27.44
CA GLU A 108 -9.39 -4.14 28.88
C GLU A 108 -10.72 -4.63 29.43
N ALA A 109 -10.69 -5.78 30.11
CA ALA A 109 -11.85 -6.26 30.84
C ALA A 109 -12.13 -5.25 31.96
N LYS A 110 -13.35 -4.69 31.98
CA LYS A 110 -13.86 -3.91 33.09
C LYS A 110 -14.26 -4.82 34.24
#